data_AF-A0A535AY74-F1
#
_entry.id   AF-A0A535AY74-F1
#
_cell.length_a   1.000
_cell.length_b   1.000
_cell.length_c   1.000
_cell.angle_alpha   90.00
_cell.angle_beta   90.00
_cell.angle_gamma   90.00
#
_symmetry.space_group_name_H-M   'P 1'
#
loop_
_entity.id
_entity.type
_entity.pdbx_description
1 polymer ?
#
loop_
_entity_poly.entity_id
_entity_poly.type
_entity_poly.pdbx_seq_one_letter_code
_entity_poly.pdbx_strand_id
1 'polypeptide(L)'
;MRFYSARFSPLIGLPLLLALFLGDGCSSRTPLPEARYLPAGDLLDIVKDFQRLAKEDTYRFSIPKDVTGVNIMKATLVRLEDYEKKNPGKFADIVQFNKALALERLREYDEAAAYYRKVAEIEGRLGAVAGKNAEILDTFMRIRDKPLPSEDPFKYIEGLDEKVAAWNQLIEKYQGTPYEYLARVEEERIDRAKVAFVEANRYRLKEGNQLTILGYSQLVTKHQQSKNIHRFLIDFGDFYILLAKEYASQYDPEGLTFDPKAFDQFAKSALKLYTEVARVDGIVEKIEAQGKIEAVRGLMEKMTRLNR
;
A
#
# COMPACT_ATOMS: atom_id res chain seq x y z
N MET A 1 -65.84 -45.63 47.14
CA MET A 1 -67.07 -46.42 46.92
C MET A 1 -68.21 -45.48 46.54
N ARG A 2 -69.02 -45.88 45.55
CA ARG A 2 -70.19 -45.23 44.93
C ARG A 2 -69.94 -44.33 43.70
N PHE A 3 -70.28 -44.98 42.57
CA PHE A 3 -70.61 -44.51 41.22
C PHE A 3 -71.78 -43.51 41.16
N TYR A 4 -71.90 -42.78 40.05
CA TYR A 4 -73.07 -42.58 39.16
C TYR A 4 -72.68 -41.46 38.14
N SER A 5 -72.43 -41.72 36.84
CA SER A 5 -73.39 -41.73 35.70
C SER A 5 -74.20 -40.41 35.57
N ALA A 6 -74.47 -39.75 34.43
CA ALA A 6 -74.32 -40.01 32.99
C ALA A 6 -74.89 -38.79 32.21
N ARG A 7 -74.81 -38.88 30.86
CA ARG A 7 -75.64 -38.25 29.79
C ARG A 7 -75.06 -37.00 29.08
N PHE A 8 -74.63 -37.15 27.82
CA PHE A 8 -75.38 -37.13 26.53
C PHE A 8 -75.79 -35.70 26.11
N SER A 9 -75.00 -35.02 25.26
CA SER A 9 -75.10 -34.96 23.77
C SER A 9 -76.02 -33.80 23.30
N PRO A 10 -76.05 -33.39 22.02
CA PRO A 10 -74.97 -33.04 21.06
C PRO A 10 -75.33 -31.80 20.19
N LEU A 11 -74.53 -31.53 19.12
CA LEU A 11 -74.96 -30.95 17.81
C LEU A 11 -75.31 -29.43 17.83
N ILE A 12 -74.85 -28.51 16.97
CA ILE A 12 -74.47 -28.45 15.55
C ILE A 12 -73.76 -27.10 15.31
N GLY A 13 -72.81 -27.03 14.38
CA GLY A 13 -72.47 -25.76 13.69
C GLY A 13 -70.99 -25.49 13.37
N LEU A 14 -70.38 -26.32 12.51
CA LEU A 14 -69.32 -25.88 11.58
C LEU A 14 -69.95 -24.91 10.55
N PRO A 15 -69.21 -24.19 9.67
CA PRO A 15 -67.77 -23.86 9.59
C PRO A 15 -67.54 -22.35 9.34
N LEU A 16 -66.27 -21.87 9.30
CA LEU A 16 -65.65 -21.23 8.11
C LEU A 16 -64.34 -20.50 8.49
N LEU A 17 -63.26 -20.86 7.78
CA LEU A 17 -62.25 -19.99 7.16
C LEU A 17 -61.67 -18.81 7.99
N LEU A 18 -60.35 -18.81 8.23
CA LEU A 18 -59.35 -18.17 7.34
C LEU A 18 -58.02 -17.85 8.09
N ALA A 19 -56.92 -18.13 7.39
CA ALA A 19 -55.63 -17.43 7.43
C ALA A 19 -54.71 -17.55 8.66
N LEU A 20 -53.91 -18.63 8.62
CA LEU A 20 -52.44 -18.58 8.61
C LEU A 20 -51.84 -17.20 8.27
N PHE A 21 -51.13 -16.59 9.23
CA PHE A 21 -49.88 -15.84 9.02
C PHE A 21 -49.01 -15.92 10.28
N LEU A 22 -48.33 -17.06 10.43
CA LEU A 22 -47.09 -17.14 11.21
C LEU A 22 -45.99 -16.57 10.30
N GLY A 23 -45.69 -15.29 10.51
CA GLY A 23 -44.58 -14.59 9.87
C GLY A 23 -43.42 -14.49 10.84
N ASP A 24 -42.42 -15.32 10.59
CA ASP A 24 -41.17 -15.47 11.30
C ASP A 24 -40.49 -14.14 11.68
N GLY A 25 -40.18 -14.06 12.98
CA GLY A 25 -38.83 -13.83 13.50
C GLY A 25 -37.93 -12.88 12.71
N CYS A 26 -37.71 -11.71 13.32
CA CYS A 26 -36.56 -10.85 13.09
C CYS A 26 -35.28 -11.65 12.79
N SER A 27 -34.88 -11.72 11.53
CA SER A 27 -33.51 -12.09 11.16
C SER A 27 -32.64 -10.87 11.42
N SER A 28 -32.28 -10.66 12.69
CA SER A 28 -31.10 -9.89 13.02
C SER A 28 -29.92 -10.65 12.41
N ARG A 29 -29.38 -10.14 11.30
CA ARG A 29 -28.01 -10.47 10.89
C ARG A 29 -27.12 -10.11 12.07
N THR A 30 -26.77 -11.11 12.87
CA THR A 30 -25.66 -11.01 13.79
C THR A 30 -24.47 -10.58 12.93
N PRO A 31 -23.81 -9.44 13.24
CA PRO A 31 -22.54 -9.15 12.60
C PRO A 31 -21.65 -10.37 12.80
N LEU A 32 -21.00 -10.81 11.73
CA LEU A 32 -19.92 -11.80 11.81
C LEU A 32 -19.07 -11.42 13.03
N PRO A 33 -18.84 -12.34 13.97
CA PRO A 33 -17.99 -12.04 15.11
C PRO A 33 -16.70 -11.45 14.53
N GLU A 34 -16.33 -10.25 15.00
CA GLU A 34 -15.03 -9.65 14.68
C GLU A 34 -14.01 -10.78 14.80
N ALA A 35 -13.25 -11.02 13.73
CA ALA A 35 -12.24 -12.06 13.69
C ALA A 35 -11.22 -11.74 14.79
N ARG A 36 -11.48 -12.22 16.01
CA ARG A 36 -10.64 -11.99 17.16
C ARG A 36 -9.39 -12.80 16.94
N TYR A 37 -8.26 -12.15 17.19
CA TYR A 37 -6.96 -12.76 17.21
C TYR A 37 -6.98 -13.96 18.16
N LEU A 38 -7.05 -15.17 17.64
CA LEU A 38 -6.83 -16.36 18.44
C LEU A 38 -5.34 -16.39 18.79
N PRO A 39 -4.97 -16.55 20.08
CA PRO A 39 -3.57 -16.69 20.44
C PRO A 39 -3.00 -17.88 19.69
N ALA A 40 -1.89 -17.68 18.96
CA ALA A 40 -1.22 -18.79 18.31
C ALA A 40 -0.82 -19.83 19.36
N GLY A 41 -1.24 -21.07 19.16
CA GLY A 41 -1.05 -22.15 20.14
C GLY A 41 0.38 -22.68 20.18
N ASP A 42 1.10 -22.64 19.04
CA ASP A 42 2.44 -23.18 18.89
C ASP A 42 3.33 -22.28 17.99
N LEU A 43 4.65 -22.32 18.21
CA LEU A 43 5.65 -21.57 17.42
C LEU A 43 5.58 -21.92 15.93
N LEU A 44 5.33 -23.20 15.62
CA LEU A 44 5.20 -23.65 14.23
C LEU A 44 4.02 -22.99 13.53
N ASP A 45 2.91 -22.77 14.22
CA ASP A 45 1.75 -22.08 13.66
C ASP A 45 2.05 -20.62 13.32
N ILE A 46 2.85 -19.95 14.15
CA ILE A 46 3.28 -18.57 13.92
C ILE A 46 4.20 -18.50 12.70
N VAL A 47 5.17 -19.41 12.65
CA VAL A 47 6.28 -19.35 11.69
C VAL A 47 5.87 -19.85 10.30
N LYS A 48 4.98 -20.85 10.18
CA LYS A 48 4.60 -21.45 8.89
C LYS A 48 3.98 -20.44 7.92
N ASP A 49 3.05 -19.61 8.41
CA ASP A 49 2.34 -18.64 7.58
C ASP A 49 3.29 -17.52 7.12
N PHE A 50 4.20 -17.13 8.01
CA PHE A 50 5.19 -16.11 7.78
C PHE A 50 6.29 -16.54 6.79
N GLN A 51 6.85 -17.74 6.94
CA GLN A 51 8.00 -18.19 6.15
C GLN A 51 7.74 -18.21 4.64
N ARG A 52 6.51 -18.57 4.24
CA ARG A 52 6.11 -18.52 2.83
C ARG A 52 6.13 -17.09 2.29
N LEU A 53 5.60 -16.15 3.07
CA LEU A 53 5.38 -14.76 2.65
C LEU A 53 6.64 -13.91 2.81
N ALA A 54 7.57 -14.30 3.67
CA ALA A 54 8.82 -13.59 3.91
C ALA A 54 9.75 -13.55 2.68
N LYS A 55 9.55 -14.45 1.71
CA LYS A 55 10.31 -14.52 0.46
C LYS A 55 9.62 -13.86 -0.73
N GLU A 56 8.41 -13.33 -0.55
CA GLU A 56 7.66 -12.73 -1.64
C GLU A 56 8.32 -11.47 -2.17
N ASP A 57 8.05 -11.18 -3.44
CA ASP A 57 8.50 -9.97 -4.11
C ASP A 57 7.73 -8.75 -3.56
N THR A 58 8.31 -8.17 -2.51
CA THR A 58 7.76 -6.97 -1.85
C THR A 58 7.77 -5.73 -2.72
N TYR A 59 8.41 -5.74 -3.89
CA TYR A 59 8.42 -4.62 -4.83
C TYR A 59 7.18 -4.68 -5.73
N ARG A 60 6.87 -5.85 -6.27
CA ARG A 60 5.71 -6.07 -7.15
C ARG A 60 4.40 -6.28 -6.39
N PHE A 61 4.47 -6.86 -5.20
CA PHE A 61 3.30 -7.22 -4.42
C PHE A 61 3.25 -6.47 -3.08
N SER A 62 2.04 -6.08 -2.70
CA SER A 62 1.78 -5.52 -1.38
C SER A 62 1.94 -6.60 -0.32
N ILE A 63 2.41 -6.19 0.87
CA ILE A 63 2.54 -7.13 1.99
C ILE A 63 1.14 -7.70 2.29
N PRO A 64 0.99 -9.04 2.34
CA PRO A 64 -0.29 -9.67 2.59
C PRO A 64 -0.90 -9.22 3.92
N LYS A 65 -2.24 -9.21 3.93
CA LYS A 65 -3.03 -8.97 5.13
C LYS A 65 -3.60 -10.29 5.63
N ASP A 66 -3.71 -10.44 6.93
CA ASP A 66 -4.40 -11.58 7.55
C ASP A 66 -5.93 -11.44 7.43
N VAL A 67 -6.67 -12.39 8.01
CA VAL A 67 -8.14 -12.41 8.00
C VAL A 67 -8.78 -11.19 8.68
N THR A 68 -8.02 -10.46 9.50
CA THR A 68 -8.46 -9.23 10.18
C THR A 68 -8.12 -7.97 9.39
N GLY A 69 -7.45 -8.11 8.25
CA GLY A 69 -6.96 -6.98 7.45
C GLY A 69 -5.63 -6.40 7.95
N VAL A 70 -5.00 -7.02 8.96
CA VAL A 70 -3.72 -6.57 9.53
C VAL A 70 -2.56 -7.10 8.71
N ASN A 71 -1.53 -6.27 8.53
CA ASN A 71 -0.29 -6.67 7.85
C ASN A 71 0.32 -7.91 8.52
N ILE A 72 0.56 -8.97 7.74
CA ILE A 72 0.99 -10.26 8.26
C ILE A 72 2.33 -10.20 9.01
N MET A 73 3.25 -9.32 8.61
CA MET A 73 4.55 -9.17 9.28
C MET A 73 4.37 -8.55 10.68
N LYS A 74 3.50 -7.54 10.80
CA LYS A 74 3.17 -6.94 12.11
C LYS A 74 2.44 -7.93 13.02
N ALA A 75 1.49 -8.65 12.44
CA ALA A 75 0.79 -9.74 13.07
C ALA A 75 1.76 -10.80 13.65
N THR A 76 2.75 -11.21 12.85
CA THR A 76 3.80 -12.16 13.28
C THR A 76 4.64 -11.62 14.44
N LEU A 77 5.03 -10.34 14.43
CA LEU A 77 5.80 -9.75 15.54
C LEU A 77 5.04 -9.85 16.87
N VAL A 78 3.75 -9.47 16.89
CA VAL A 78 2.90 -9.57 18.08
C VAL A 78 2.78 -11.02 18.56
N ARG A 79 2.56 -11.96 17.63
CA ARG A 79 2.47 -13.39 17.97
C ARG A 79 3.76 -13.93 18.57
N LEU A 80 4.92 -13.54 18.02
CA LEU A 80 6.23 -13.96 18.53
C LEU A 80 6.54 -13.34 19.89
N GLU A 81 6.13 -12.10 20.14
CA GLU A 81 6.24 -11.47 21.47
C GLU A 81 5.37 -12.18 22.52
N ASP A 82 4.12 -12.50 22.18
CA ASP A 82 3.22 -13.23 23.06
C ASP A 82 3.72 -14.67 23.33
N TYR A 83 4.29 -15.32 22.32
CA TYR A 83 4.92 -16.62 22.47
C TYR A 83 6.10 -16.57 23.44
N GLU A 84 7.01 -15.61 23.26
CA GLU A 84 8.22 -15.42 24.09
C GLU A 84 7.85 -15.12 25.55
N LYS A 85 6.82 -14.30 25.80
CA LYS A 85 6.29 -14.02 27.15
C LYS A 85 5.80 -15.29 27.85
N LYS A 86 5.13 -16.19 27.12
CA LYS A 86 4.60 -17.46 27.64
C LYS A 86 5.67 -18.54 27.76
N ASN A 87 6.72 -18.47 26.95
CA ASN A 87 7.79 -19.47 26.86
C ASN A 87 9.19 -18.83 26.92
N PRO A 88 9.58 -18.22 28.05
CA PRO A 88 10.85 -17.50 28.14
C PRO A 88 12.05 -18.40 27.80
N GLY A 89 12.93 -17.90 26.92
CA GLY A 89 14.18 -18.57 26.53
C GLY A 89 14.04 -19.78 25.61
N LYS A 90 12.82 -20.27 25.34
CA LYS A 90 12.62 -21.40 24.42
C LYS A 90 12.76 -20.95 22.96
N PHE A 91 13.57 -21.68 22.20
CA PHE A 91 13.80 -21.43 20.77
C PHE A 91 14.19 -19.98 20.47
N ALA A 92 15.02 -19.39 21.34
CA ALA A 92 15.38 -17.97 21.26
C ALA A 92 15.99 -17.61 19.89
N ASP A 93 16.84 -18.47 19.33
CA ASP A 93 17.41 -18.30 17.98
C ASP A 93 16.31 -18.19 16.90
N ILE A 94 15.34 -19.10 16.90
CA ILE A 94 14.23 -19.13 15.93
C ILE A 94 13.33 -17.90 16.11
N VAL A 95 12.95 -17.58 17.36
CA VAL A 95 12.07 -16.44 17.65
C VAL A 95 12.72 -15.13 17.20
N GLN A 96 13.98 -14.90 17.61
CA GLN A 96 14.70 -13.67 17.30
C GLN A 96 14.98 -13.56 15.79
N PHE A 97 15.29 -14.67 15.11
CA PHE A 97 15.49 -14.68 13.65
C PHE A 97 14.21 -14.32 12.89
N ASN A 98 13.06 -14.85 13.30
CA ASN A 98 11.80 -14.54 12.63
C ASN A 98 11.32 -13.11 12.95
N LYS A 99 11.62 -12.56 14.15
CA LYS A 99 11.43 -11.14 14.44
C LYS A 99 12.27 -10.26 13.50
N ALA A 100 13.56 -10.59 13.35
CA ALA A 100 14.45 -9.88 12.43
C ALA A 100 13.91 -9.89 10.99
N LEU A 101 13.49 -11.06 10.49
CA LEU A 101 12.97 -11.20 9.14
C LEU A 101 11.66 -10.42 8.94
N ALA A 102 10.77 -10.38 9.94
CA ALA A 102 9.54 -9.59 9.85
C ALA A 102 9.82 -8.08 9.83
N LEU A 103 10.74 -7.61 10.69
CA LEU A 103 11.18 -6.21 10.71
C LEU A 103 11.88 -5.81 9.41
N GLU A 104 12.71 -6.70 8.85
CA GLU A 104 13.37 -6.50 7.57
C GLU A 104 12.36 -6.28 6.43
N ARG A 105 11.29 -7.11 6.39
CA ARG A 105 10.20 -6.94 5.40
C ARG A 105 9.37 -5.68 5.64
N LEU A 106 9.35 -5.17 6.87
CA LEU A 106 8.77 -3.87 7.22
C LEU A 106 9.73 -2.69 6.99
N ARG A 107 11.00 -2.99 6.65
CA ARG A 107 12.09 -2.03 6.40
C ARG A 107 12.59 -1.30 7.65
N GLU A 108 12.35 -1.88 8.82
CA GLU A 108 12.95 -1.46 10.08
C GLU A 108 14.35 -2.09 10.20
N TYR A 109 15.28 -1.63 9.35
CA TYR A 109 16.58 -2.27 9.16
C TYR A 109 17.46 -2.25 10.41
N ASP A 110 17.40 -1.18 11.21
CA ASP A 110 18.20 -1.04 12.42
C ASP A 110 17.84 -2.11 13.45
N GLU A 111 16.54 -2.25 13.73
CA GLU A 111 16.03 -3.26 14.65
C GLU A 111 16.24 -4.67 14.09
N ALA A 112 15.96 -4.89 12.80
CA ALA A 112 16.18 -6.17 12.15
C ALA A 112 17.65 -6.62 12.25
N ALA A 113 18.60 -5.73 11.97
CA ALA A 113 20.03 -6.00 12.10
C ALA A 113 20.42 -6.32 13.55
N ALA A 114 19.88 -5.59 14.52
CA ALA A 114 20.11 -5.88 15.94
C ALA A 114 19.63 -7.29 16.33
N TYR A 115 18.44 -7.69 15.89
CA TYR A 115 17.94 -9.06 16.10
C TYR A 115 18.81 -10.11 15.39
N TYR A 116 19.22 -9.86 14.15
CA TYR A 116 20.11 -10.77 13.43
C TYR A 116 21.47 -10.95 14.11
N ARG A 117 22.08 -9.87 14.63
CA ARG A 117 23.34 -9.97 15.39
C ARG A 117 23.20 -10.81 16.66
N LYS A 118 22.12 -10.64 17.41
CA LYS A 118 21.81 -11.49 18.57
C LYS A 118 21.72 -12.96 18.17
N VAL A 119 21.08 -13.27 17.04
CA VAL A 119 21.02 -14.66 16.54
C VAL A 119 22.40 -15.18 16.12
N ALA A 120 23.24 -14.32 15.55
CA ALA A 120 24.61 -14.67 15.17
C ALA A 120 25.51 -15.02 16.37
N GLU A 121 25.23 -14.45 17.54
CA GLU A 121 25.92 -14.74 18.81
C GLU A 121 25.44 -16.04 19.48
N ILE A 122 24.24 -16.52 19.14
CA ILE A 122 23.71 -17.78 19.68
C ILE A 122 24.30 -18.96 18.89
N GLU A 123 24.85 -19.95 19.61
CA GLU A 123 25.27 -21.20 19.00
C GLU A 123 24.07 -21.91 18.36
N GLY A 124 24.03 -21.95 17.03
CA GLY A 124 22.89 -22.51 16.31
C GLY A 124 23.07 -22.50 14.80
N ARG A 125 22.16 -23.21 14.11
CA ARG A 125 22.20 -23.35 12.64
C ARG A 125 21.89 -22.04 11.90
N LEU A 126 21.25 -21.09 12.58
CA LEU A 126 20.83 -19.81 12.00
C LEU A 126 21.89 -18.72 12.09
N GLY A 127 22.91 -18.88 12.94
CA GLY A 127 23.85 -17.80 13.27
C GLY A 127 24.61 -17.26 12.05
N ALA A 128 25.14 -18.14 11.21
CA ALA A 128 25.86 -17.73 10.00
C ALA A 128 24.98 -16.98 8.98
N VAL A 129 23.73 -17.42 8.81
CA VAL A 129 22.77 -16.75 7.92
C VAL A 129 22.35 -15.40 8.50
N ALA A 130 22.10 -15.34 9.81
CA ALA A 130 21.76 -14.10 10.50
C ALA A 130 22.90 -13.07 10.41
N GLY A 131 24.15 -13.47 10.62
CA GLY A 131 25.31 -12.61 10.46
C GLY A 131 25.40 -12.01 9.06
N LYS A 132 25.25 -12.84 8.02
CA LYS A 132 25.22 -12.37 6.63
C LYS A 132 24.06 -11.40 6.37
N ASN A 133 22.87 -11.69 6.89
CA ASN A 133 21.71 -10.80 6.75
C ASN A 133 21.98 -9.44 7.41
N ALA A 134 22.55 -9.42 8.63
CA ALA A 134 22.92 -8.18 9.32
C ALA A 134 23.91 -7.33 8.50
N GLU A 135 24.94 -7.94 7.90
CA GLU A 135 25.90 -7.22 7.03
C GLU A 135 25.24 -6.58 5.80
N ILE A 136 24.26 -7.26 5.22
CA ILE A 136 23.48 -6.72 4.10
C ILE A 136 22.69 -5.50 4.57
N LEU A 137 22.00 -5.60 5.71
CA LEU A 137 21.23 -4.48 6.26
C LEU A 137 22.13 -3.30 6.66
N ASP A 138 23.34 -3.55 7.14
CA ASP A 138 24.33 -2.50 7.41
C ASP A 138 24.74 -1.74 6.15
N THR A 139 24.75 -2.42 5.01
CA THR A 139 24.99 -1.78 3.71
C THR A 139 23.78 -0.94 3.28
N PHE A 140 22.57 -1.44 3.49
CA PHE A 140 21.33 -0.72 3.21
C PHE A 140 21.24 0.58 4.03
N MET A 141 21.49 0.49 5.33
CA MET A 141 21.46 1.64 6.25
C MET A 141 22.52 2.67 5.88
N ARG A 142 23.75 2.26 5.51
CA ARG A 142 24.78 3.18 5.03
C ARG A 142 24.34 4.02 3.82
N ILE A 143 23.61 3.43 2.87
CA ILE A 143 23.09 4.19 1.72
C ILE A 143 21.91 5.07 2.14
N ARG A 144 20.96 4.51 2.91
CA ARG A 144 19.76 5.20 3.39
C ARG A 144 20.13 6.45 4.19
N ASP A 145 21.07 6.32 5.11
CA ASP A 145 21.40 7.32 6.13
C ASP A 145 22.52 8.26 5.69
N LYS A 146 23.10 8.06 4.49
CA LYS A 146 24.04 9.01 3.89
C LYS A 146 23.39 10.41 3.86
N PRO A 147 23.97 11.44 4.49
CA PRO A 147 23.39 12.77 4.51
C PRO A 147 23.33 13.35 3.09
N LEU A 148 22.27 14.09 2.80
CA LEU A 148 22.11 14.80 1.54
C LEU A 148 22.49 16.27 1.73
N PRO A 149 23.23 16.89 0.79
CA PRO A 149 23.52 18.32 0.83
C PRO A 149 22.22 19.12 0.80
N SER A 150 21.95 19.94 1.82
CA SER A 150 20.67 20.68 1.93
C SER A 150 20.75 22.16 1.53
N GLU A 151 21.96 22.69 1.33
CA GLU A 151 22.18 24.12 1.08
C GLU A 151 21.92 24.53 -0.36
N ASP A 152 22.11 23.61 -1.30
CA ASP A 152 21.99 23.86 -2.74
C ASP A 152 21.04 22.81 -3.37
N PRO A 153 19.93 23.25 -4.01
CA PRO A 153 19.01 22.35 -4.70
C PRO A 153 19.65 21.43 -5.73
N PHE A 154 20.69 21.89 -6.44
CA PHE A 154 21.37 21.06 -7.44
C PHE A 154 22.23 19.99 -6.78
N LYS A 155 22.97 20.33 -5.72
CA LYS A 155 23.73 19.36 -4.94
C LYS A 155 22.83 18.36 -4.21
N TYR A 156 21.63 18.80 -3.82
CA TYR A 156 20.63 17.88 -3.26
C TYR A 156 20.20 16.84 -4.29
N ILE A 157 19.89 17.26 -5.52
CA ILE A 157 19.53 16.34 -6.62
C ILE A 157 20.70 15.40 -6.95
N GLU A 158 21.92 15.92 -7.04
CA GLU A 158 23.13 15.11 -7.26
C GLU A 158 23.30 14.06 -6.15
N GLY A 159 23.11 14.44 -4.88
CA GLY A 159 23.14 13.51 -3.75
C GLY A 159 22.05 12.43 -3.82
N LEU A 160 20.86 12.75 -4.35
CA LEU A 160 19.82 11.74 -4.62
C LEU A 160 20.25 10.79 -5.74
N ASP A 161 20.84 11.31 -6.82
CA ASP A 161 21.33 10.50 -7.94
C ASP A 161 22.46 9.54 -7.52
N GLU A 162 23.37 9.99 -6.66
CA GLU A 162 24.37 9.12 -6.05
C GLU A 162 23.75 8.01 -5.20
N LYS A 163 22.68 8.30 -4.44
CA LYS A 163 21.96 7.28 -3.68
C LYS A 163 21.27 6.28 -4.60
N VAL A 164 20.62 6.74 -5.68
CA VAL A 164 20.01 5.86 -6.69
C VAL A 164 21.07 4.96 -7.33
N ALA A 165 22.25 5.49 -7.67
CA ALA A 165 23.35 4.70 -8.20
C ALA A 165 23.84 3.63 -7.21
N ALA A 166 23.96 3.98 -5.92
CA ALA A 166 24.34 3.03 -4.87
C ALA A 166 23.29 1.91 -4.69
N TRP A 167 21.99 2.25 -4.75
CA TRP A 167 20.94 1.23 -4.71
C TRP A 167 20.95 0.33 -5.95
N ASN A 168 21.19 0.87 -7.13
CA ASN A 168 21.34 0.07 -8.36
C ASN A 168 22.45 -0.97 -8.27
N GLN A 169 23.60 -0.59 -7.68
CA GLN A 169 24.68 -1.56 -7.43
C GLN A 169 24.23 -2.71 -6.51
N LEU A 170 23.39 -2.43 -5.50
CA LEU A 170 22.84 -3.49 -4.65
C LEU A 170 21.78 -4.34 -5.36
N ILE A 171 20.95 -3.73 -6.21
CA ILE A 171 19.96 -4.44 -7.03
C ILE A 171 20.66 -5.46 -7.94
N GLU A 172 21.73 -5.04 -8.62
CA GLU A 172 22.56 -5.92 -9.45
C GLU A 172 23.24 -7.02 -8.62
N LYS A 173 23.87 -6.63 -7.50
CA LYS A 173 24.59 -7.57 -6.62
C LYS A 173 23.68 -8.66 -6.05
N TYR A 174 22.43 -8.33 -5.73
CA TYR A 174 21.49 -9.22 -5.05
C TYR A 174 20.39 -9.76 -5.98
N GLN A 175 20.59 -9.70 -7.29
CA GLN A 175 19.62 -10.15 -8.28
C GLN A 175 19.08 -11.55 -8.00
N GLY A 176 17.76 -11.72 -8.09
CA GLY A 176 17.06 -12.97 -7.83
C GLY A 176 16.90 -13.33 -6.36
N THR A 177 17.28 -12.45 -5.43
CA THR A 177 17.12 -12.67 -3.99
C THR A 177 16.09 -11.71 -3.39
N PRO A 178 15.53 -12.01 -2.20
CA PRO A 178 14.61 -11.10 -1.51
C PRO A 178 15.18 -9.71 -1.19
N TYR A 179 16.50 -9.53 -1.26
CA TYR A 179 17.16 -8.24 -1.06
C TYR A 179 17.12 -7.36 -2.31
N GLU A 180 17.04 -7.94 -3.52
CA GLU A 180 16.79 -7.17 -4.74
C GLU A 180 15.49 -6.38 -4.60
N TYR A 181 14.42 -7.04 -4.15
CA TYR A 181 13.10 -6.42 -4.03
C TYR A 181 13.10 -5.29 -3.00
N LEU A 182 13.76 -5.48 -1.87
CA LEU A 182 13.89 -4.41 -0.87
C LEU A 182 14.72 -3.23 -1.40
N ALA A 183 15.82 -3.50 -2.10
CA ALA A 183 16.64 -2.46 -2.70
C ALA A 183 15.86 -1.66 -3.76
N ARG A 184 15.05 -2.32 -4.60
CA ARG A 184 14.16 -1.66 -5.57
C ARG A 184 13.11 -0.78 -4.90
N VAL A 185 12.56 -1.21 -3.76
CA VAL A 185 11.61 -0.41 -2.98
C VAL A 185 12.26 0.86 -2.42
N GLU A 186 13.51 0.76 -1.94
CA GLU A 186 14.24 1.93 -1.45
C GLU A 186 14.69 2.85 -2.60
N GLU A 187 15.13 2.29 -3.73
CA GLU A 187 15.42 3.05 -4.94
C GLU A 187 14.21 3.88 -5.40
N GLU A 188 13.04 3.23 -5.54
CA GLU A 188 11.79 3.88 -5.93
C GLU A 188 11.43 5.04 -4.99
N ARG A 189 11.68 4.90 -3.69
CA ARG A 189 11.44 5.96 -2.71
C ARG A 189 12.32 7.18 -2.97
N ILE A 190 13.58 6.97 -3.36
CA ILE A 190 14.51 8.05 -3.70
C ILE A 190 14.11 8.71 -5.02
N ASP A 191 13.77 7.94 -6.05
CA ASP A 191 13.30 8.48 -7.33
C ASP A 191 12.01 9.31 -7.15
N ARG A 192 11.07 8.83 -6.34
CA ARG A 192 9.86 9.59 -6.00
C ARG A 192 10.19 10.88 -5.25
N ALA A 193 11.12 10.84 -4.29
CA ALA A 193 11.56 12.02 -3.56
C ALA A 193 12.22 13.05 -4.50
N LYS A 194 12.98 12.59 -5.51
CA LYS A 194 13.56 13.46 -6.55
C LYS A 194 12.47 14.16 -7.35
N VAL A 195 11.46 13.44 -7.84
CA VAL A 195 10.34 14.05 -8.59
C VAL A 195 9.58 15.06 -7.74
N ALA A 196 9.26 14.71 -6.49
CA ALA A 196 8.58 15.62 -5.56
C ALA A 196 9.40 16.88 -5.27
N PHE A 197 10.73 16.75 -5.14
CA PHE A 197 11.62 17.89 -4.95
C PHE A 197 11.63 18.83 -6.16
N VAL A 198 11.71 18.28 -7.37
CA VAL A 198 11.68 19.06 -8.63
C VAL A 198 10.32 19.76 -8.77
N GLU A 199 9.22 19.07 -8.50
CA GLU A 199 7.87 19.65 -8.52
C GLU A 199 7.71 20.81 -7.53
N ALA A 200 8.19 20.64 -6.30
CA ALA A 200 8.11 21.66 -5.25
C ALA A 200 8.96 22.90 -5.57
N ASN A 201 10.05 22.74 -6.33
CA ASN A 201 10.96 23.82 -6.71
C ASN A 201 10.78 24.30 -8.16
N ARG A 202 9.76 23.82 -8.90
CA ARG A 202 9.62 24.04 -10.34
C ARG A 202 9.67 25.50 -10.78
N TYR A 203 9.19 26.44 -9.96
CA TYR A 203 9.21 27.88 -10.27
C TYR A 203 10.60 28.52 -10.14
N ARG A 204 11.53 27.87 -9.45
CA ARG A 204 12.92 28.32 -9.29
C ARG A 204 13.86 27.68 -10.31
N LEU A 205 13.40 26.64 -11.00
CA LEU A 205 14.16 25.90 -11.99
C LEU A 205 13.83 26.42 -13.38
N LYS A 206 14.86 26.53 -14.24
CA LYS A 206 14.64 26.76 -15.67
C LYS A 206 13.85 25.58 -16.22
N GLU A 207 12.75 25.87 -16.94
CA GLU A 207 11.88 24.84 -17.52
C GLU A 207 11.31 23.85 -16.49
N GLY A 208 11.12 24.28 -15.24
CA GLY A 208 10.72 23.38 -14.14
C GLY A 208 9.49 22.53 -14.41
N ASN A 209 8.47 23.06 -15.11
CA ASN A 209 7.30 22.26 -15.51
C ASN A 209 7.67 21.09 -16.43
N GLN A 210 8.57 21.30 -17.39
CA GLN A 210 9.04 20.26 -18.30
C GLN A 210 9.93 19.24 -17.56
N LEU A 211 10.78 19.71 -16.64
CA LEU A 211 11.57 18.83 -15.78
C LEU A 211 10.69 17.94 -14.89
N THR A 212 9.62 18.48 -14.31
CA THR A 212 8.67 17.68 -13.53
C THR A 212 7.94 16.64 -14.40
N ILE A 213 7.49 17.02 -15.60
CA ILE A 213 6.87 16.07 -16.55
C ILE A 213 7.85 14.94 -16.92
N LEU A 214 9.11 15.30 -17.22
CA LEU A 214 10.16 14.34 -17.52
C LEU A 214 10.41 13.41 -16.34
N GLY A 215 10.48 13.96 -15.12
CA GLY A 215 10.68 13.19 -13.89
C GLY A 215 9.57 12.16 -13.66
N TYR A 216 8.29 12.57 -13.76
CA TYR A 216 7.18 11.64 -13.66
C TYR A 216 7.18 10.58 -14.77
N SER A 217 7.49 10.97 -16.02
CA SER A 217 7.60 10.02 -17.13
C SER A 217 8.68 8.97 -16.89
N GLN A 218 9.84 9.38 -16.38
CA GLN A 218 10.94 8.50 -16.02
C GLN A 218 10.55 7.57 -14.86
N LEU A 219 9.90 8.11 -13.81
CA LEU A 219 9.42 7.33 -12.67
C LEU A 219 8.46 6.21 -13.10
N VAL A 220 7.45 6.55 -13.90
CA VAL A 220 6.46 5.59 -14.44
C VAL A 220 7.13 4.55 -15.34
N THR A 221 8.09 4.96 -16.17
CA THR A 221 8.79 4.05 -17.10
C THR A 221 9.74 3.09 -16.37
N LYS A 222 10.47 3.59 -15.38
CA LYS A 222 11.44 2.81 -14.61
C LYS A 222 10.76 1.82 -13.67
N HIS A 223 9.66 2.23 -13.03
CA HIS A 223 8.97 1.45 -12.00
C HIS A 223 7.67 0.79 -12.47
N GLN A 224 7.57 0.41 -13.74
CA GLN A 224 6.36 -0.24 -14.30
C GLN A 224 5.90 -1.49 -13.55
N GLN A 225 6.84 -2.21 -12.93
CA GLN A 225 6.54 -3.44 -12.17
C GLN A 225 6.19 -3.16 -10.70
N SER A 226 6.29 -1.91 -10.25
CA SER A 226 6.00 -1.56 -8.87
C SER A 226 4.53 -1.78 -8.54
N LYS A 227 4.26 -2.27 -7.33
CA LYS A 227 2.92 -2.25 -6.74
C LYS A 227 2.28 -0.86 -6.68
N ASN A 228 3.08 0.20 -6.75
CA ASN A 228 2.65 1.59 -6.64
C ASN A 228 2.44 2.27 -8.01
N ILE A 229 2.59 1.56 -9.14
CA ILE A 229 2.53 2.16 -10.49
C ILE A 229 1.25 2.97 -10.73
N HIS A 230 0.09 2.47 -10.26
CA HIS A 230 -1.19 3.16 -10.42
C HIS A 230 -1.25 4.47 -9.62
N ARG A 231 -0.60 4.52 -8.46
CA ARG A 231 -0.46 5.75 -7.69
C ARG A 231 0.42 6.77 -8.43
N PHE A 232 1.50 6.33 -9.07
CA PHE A 232 2.35 7.21 -9.87
C PHE A 232 1.63 7.79 -11.09
N LEU A 233 0.79 6.99 -11.75
CA LEU A 233 -0.04 7.49 -12.85
C LEU A 233 -1.07 8.53 -12.38
N ILE A 234 -1.67 8.33 -11.20
CA ILE A 234 -2.56 9.32 -10.59
C ILE A 234 -1.80 10.60 -10.25
N ASP A 235 -0.68 10.51 -9.53
CA ASP A 235 0.14 11.65 -9.13
C ASP A 235 0.61 12.45 -10.37
N PHE A 236 0.97 11.75 -11.45
CA PHE A 236 1.34 12.39 -12.72
C PHE A 236 0.14 13.08 -13.40
N GLY A 237 -1.04 12.45 -13.38
CA GLY A 237 -2.28 13.07 -13.84
C GLY A 237 -2.65 14.32 -13.04
N ASP A 238 -2.42 14.30 -11.73
CA ASP A 238 -2.67 15.44 -10.84
C ASP A 238 -1.78 16.62 -11.20
N PHE A 239 -0.50 16.35 -11.52
CA PHE A 239 0.40 17.40 -11.98
C PHE A 239 -0.08 18.05 -13.28
N TYR A 240 -0.59 17.27 -14.25
CA TYR A 240 -1.20 17.85 -15.45
C TYR A 240 -2.44 18.69 -15.15
N ILE A 241 -3.26 18.30 -14.18
CA ILE A 241 -4.43 19.10 -13.76
C ILE A 241 -4.01 20.37 -13.03
N LEU A 242 -2.94 20.31 -12.25
CA LEU A 242 -2.34 21.49 -11.65
C LEU A 242 -1.92 22.50 -12.73
N LEU A 243 -1.22 22.05 -13.78
CA LEU A 243 -0.85 22.90 -14.92
C LEU A 243 -2.07 23.49 -15.65
N ALA A 244 -3.13 22.69 -15.85
CA ALA A 244 -4.36 23.18 -16.48
C ALA A 244 -5.05 24.28 -15.64
N LYS A 245 -5.09 24.12 -14.32
CA LYS A 245 -5.66 25.09 -13.38
C LYS A 245 -4.82 26.36 -13.31
N GLU A 246 -3.50 26.24 -13.27
CA GLU A 246 -2.57 27.37 -13.30
C GLU A 246 -2.73 28.17 -14.59
N TYR A 247 -2.81 27.49 -15.74
CA TYR A 247 -3.07 28.13 -17.02
C TYR A 247 -4.37 28.94 -17.00
N ALA A 248 -5.48 28.34 -16.57
CA ALA A 248 -6.77 29.02 -16.47
C ALA A 248 -6.82 30.12 -15.39
N SER A 249 -5.84 30.16 -14.48
CA SER A 249 -5.71 31.24 -13.48
C SER A 249 -4.86 32.40 -14.00
N GLN A 250 -3.91 32.12 -14.91
CA GLN A 250 -3.05 33.12 -15.53
C GLN A 250 -3.72 33.82 -16.71
N TYR A 251 -4.53 33.08 -17.47
CA TYR A 251 -5.26 33.58 -18.63
C TYR A 251 -6.76 33.50 -18.34
N ASP A 252 -7.42 34.65 -18.36
CA ASP A 252 -8.87 34.73 -18.17
C ASP A 252 -9.59 33.91 -19.24
N PRO A 253 -10.35 32.86 -18.88
CA PRO A 253 -11.06 32.02 -19.84
C PRO A 253 -12.10 32.75 -20.70
N GLU A 254 -12.58 33.92 -20.28
CA GLU A 254 -13.48 34.78 -21.07
C GLU A 254 -12.69 35.75 -21.99
N GLY A 255 -11.39 35.86 -21.79
CA GLY A 255 -10.50 36.80 -22.47
C GLY A 255 -9.91 36.25 -23.79
N LEU A 256 -9.64 37.15 -24.73
CA LEU A 256 -9.06 36.81 -26.05
C LEU A 256 -7.66 36.18 -26.01
N THR A 257 -6.95 36.29 -24.89
CA THR A 257 -5.60 35.73 -24.69
C THR A 257 -5.61 34.27 -24.28
N PHE A 258 -6.79 33.70 -23.96
CA PHE A 258 -6.92 32.30 -23.60
C PHE A 258 -6.83 31.42 -24.84
N ASP A 259 -5.84 30.53 -24.89
CA ASP A 259 -5.74 29.49 -25.91
C ASP A 259 -6.39 28.20 -25.38
N PRO A 260 -7.59 27.83 -25.85
CA PRO A 260 -8.27 26.63 -25.41
C PRO A 260 -7.49 25.36 -25.76
N LYS A 261 -6.62 25.38 -26.78
CA LYS A 261 -5.81 24.21 -27.16
C LYS A 261 -4.73 23.90 -26.12
N ALA A 262 -4.08 24.95 -25.58
CA ALA A 262 -3.08 24.81 -24.54
C ALA A 262 -3.68 24.22 -23.26
N PHE A 263 -4.84 24.74 -22.83
CA PHE A 263 -5.60 24.18 -21.71
C PHE A 263 -5.99 22.71 -21.96
N ASP A 264 -6.57 22.43 -23.13
CA ASP A 264 -7.04 21.08 -23.51
C ASP A 264 -5.91 20.06 -23.52
N GLN A 265 -4.70 20.45 -23.90
CA GLN A 265 -3.55 19.55 -23.91
C GLN A 265 -3.25 19.01 -22.51
N PHE A 266 -3.26 19.88 -21.49
CA PHE A 266 -3.04 19.46 -20.10
C PHE A 266 -4.19 18.59 -19.59
N ALA A 267 -5.44 19.01 -19.82
CA ALA A 267 -6.61 18.26 -19.38
C ALA A 267 -6.71 16.86 -20.02
N LYS A 268 -6.42 16.75 -21.33
CA LYS A 268 -6.42 15.47 -22.06
C LYS A 268 -5.28 14.55 -21.62
N SER A 269 -4.09 15.10 -21.33
CA SER A 269 -2.97 14.32 -20.78
C SER A 269 -3.33 13.71 -19.41
N ALA A 270 -3.95 14.48 -18.53
CA ALA A 270 -4.45 13.95 -17.26
C ALA A 270 -5.52 12.86 -17.43
N LEU A 271 -6.52 13.11 -18.30
CA LEU A 271 -7.57 12.13 -18.61
C LEU A 271 -7.00 10.81 -19.12
N LYS A 272 -5.97 10.85 -19.97
CA LYS A 272 -5.31 9.66 -20.47
C LYS A 272 -4.75 8.80 -19.32
N LEU A 273 -4.03 9.42 -18.39
CA LEU A 273 -3.41 8.73 -17.26
C LEU A 273 -4.46 8.15 -16.30
N TYR A 274 -5.49 8.93 -15.94
CA TYR A 274 -6.56 8.41 -15.09
C TYR A 274 -7.36 7.29 -15.76
N THR A 275 -7.58 7.38 -17.08
CA THR A 275 -8.29 6.34 -17.83
C THR A 275 -7.50 5.03 -17.84
N GLU A 276 -6.17 5.09 -17.89
CA GLU A 276 -5.31 3.91 -17.77
C GLU A 276 -5.53 3.19 -16.43
N VAL A 277 -5.53 3.95 -15.33
CA VAL A 277 -5.79 3.41 -13.99
C VAL A 277 -7.22 2.89 -13.83
N ALA A 278 -8.21 3.64 -14.33
CA ALA A 278 -9.63 3.29 -14.20
C ALA A 278 -10.04 2.02 -14.95
N ARG A 279 -9.22 1.54 -15.90
CA ARG A 279 -9.44 0.29 -16.64
C ARG A 279 -8.97 -0.96 -15.89
N VAL A 280 -8.17 -0.79 -14.84
CA VAL A 280 -7.62 -1.92 -14.07
C VAL A 280 -8.60 -2.31 -12.98
N ASP A 281 -8.96 -3.59 -12.94
CA ASP A 281 -9.86 -4.13 -11.93
C ASP A 281 -9.12 -4.58 -10.67
N GLY A 282 -9.80 -4.51 -9.51
CA GLY A 282 -9.28 -5.02 -8.24
C GLY A 282 -8.29 -4.12 -7.50
N ILE A 283 -8.05 -2.90 -7.99
CA ILE A 283 -7.19 -1.90 -7.32
C ILE A 283 -8.03 -0.80 -6.65
N VAL A 284 -7.51 -0.24 -5.56
CA VAL A 284 -8.21 0.80 -4.78
C VAL A 284 -8.23 2.13 -5.53
N GLU A 285 -7.15 2.40 -6.27
CA GLU A 285 -6.91 3.59 -7.08
C GLU A 285 -7.96 3.76 -8.19
N LYS A 286 -8.67 2.70 -8.60
CA LYS A 286 -9.71 2.77 -9.62
C LYS A 286 -10.81 3.77 -9.27
N ILE A 287 -11.30 3.74 -8.03
CA ILE A 287 -12.39 4.62 -7.57
C ILE A 287 -11.92 6.07 -7.58
N GLU A 288 -10.70 6.31 -7.10
CA GLU A 288 -10.07 7.63 -7.14
C GLU A 288 -9.94 8.13 -8.58
N ALA A 289 -9.42 7.31 -9.49
CA ALA A 289 -9.25 7.66 -10.90
C ALA A 289 -10.59 7.99 -11.59
N GLN A 290 -11.66 7.23 -11.31
CA GLN A 290 -13.00 7.51 -11.84
C GLN A 290 -13.52 8.88 -11.37
N GLY A 291 -13.42 9.18 -10.07
CA GLY A 291 -13.81 10.49 -9.55
C GLY A 291 -12.98 11.63 -10.17
N LYS A 292 -11.67 11.41 -10.39
CA LYS A 292 -10.82 12.39 -11.07
C LYS A 292 -11.25 12.59 -12.52
N ILE A 293 -11.56 11.53 -13.28
CA ILE A 293 -12.05 11.65 -14.67
C ILE A 293 -13.30 12.53 -14.75
N GLU A 294 -14.27 12.31 -13.86
CA GLU A 294 -15.48 13.12 -13.80
C GLU A 294 -15.17 14.59 -13.47
N ALA A 295 -14.28 14.83 -12.51
CA ALA A 295 -13.84 16.16 -12.16
C ALA A 295 -13.15 16.88 -13.33
N VAL A 296 -12.30 16.19 -14.10
CA VAL A 296 -11.65 16.79 -15.29
C VAL A 296 -12.67 17.12 -16.37
N ARG A 297 -13.64 16.24 -16.63
CA ARG A 297 -14.71 16.51 -17.61
C ARG A 297 -15.53 17.73 -17.22
N GLY A 298 -15.94 17.85 -15.96
CA GLY A 298 -16.63 19.01 -15.45
C GLY A 298 -15.80 20.30 -15.57
N LEU A 299 -14.50 20.23 -15.31
CA LEU A 299 -13.58 21.36 -15.50
C LEU A 299 -13.51 21.79 -16.97
N MET A 300 -13.36 20.84 -17.90
CA MET A 300 -13.31 21.12 -19.35
C MET A 300 -14.62 21.74 -19.86
N GLU A 301 -15.76 21.23 -19.42
CA GLU A 301 -17.08 21.81 -19.74
C GLU A 301 -17.21 23.24 -19.22
N LYS A 302 -16.76 23.50 -17.99
CA LYS A 302 -16.75 24.85 -17.42
C LYS A 302 -15.92 25.80 -18.28
N MET A 303 -14.69 25.43 -18.63
CA MET A 303 -13.83 26.27 -19.48
C MET A 303 -14.42 26.51 -20.87
N THR A 304 -15.06 25.49 -21.44
CA THR A 304 -15.76 25.62 -22.72
C THR A 304 -16.93 26.60 -22.66
N ARG A 305 -17.62 26.70 -21.52
CA ARG A 305 -18.72 27.66 -21.34
C ARG A 305 -18.24 29.09 -21.14
N LEU A 306 -17.12 29.29 -20.45
CA LEU A 306 -16.53 30.61 -20.23
C LEU A 306 -15.93 31.19 -21.51
N ASN A 307 -15.32 30.36 -22.36
CA ASN A 307 -14.71 30.80 -23.61
C ASN A 307 -15.71 31.01 -24.77
N ARG A 308 -17.02 31.06 -24.51
CA ARG A 308 -18.07 31.29 -25.53
C ARG A 308 -18.46 32.76 -25.59
#